data_AF-A0AAP5Y1C6-F1
#
_entry.id   AF-A0AAP5Y1C6-F1
#
_cell.length_a   1.000
_cell.length_b   1.000
_cell.length_c   1.000
_cell.angle_alpha   90.00
_cell.angle_beta   90.00
_cell.angle_gamma   90.00
#
_symmetry.space_group_name_H-M   'P 1'
#
loop_
_entity.id
_entity.type
_entity.pdbx_description
1 polymer ?
#
loop_
_entity_poly.entity_id
_entity_poly.type
_entity_poly.pdbx_seq_one_letter_code
_entity_poly.pdbx_strand_id
1 'polypeptide(L)'
;MVQNSSPVPTTRQNPVPGVSQSRIQYALERYRKALANEIKTIEFRVSNLQAEVDEIERSYKEDFDKDHIRGKIPKTEAGKDLWKEAYQRRIDLPRYNLNREKNYLEYLKNLPEKTSLTLEELKSLRQGLVPSLDTIHAWEYEDESKNPTLNRLKRHNASRTFNTPSWYSLSPWNISNGEFPGWSKSDVSSQFSSEISSFTNSIKVYEYKPNSENEDKNRQPLKLIQLDANDNNAFEKFQEIMAKISQKDSKVQAIRIKNIGEANSLQNASSILEAIPSQINTVSVFLNNVNATKSLRGLESKKLKELSIYTEINSVSDEWSINPNGLKNVDFISFDYNNQATFDQSQGKIGGSIVFSGLRWEKGDTVDKINEGLSIVFDSKINQRVFQGNFGGKGGWPTTLDFSETDVNTFKGIKFAEFDKTFNEKVKNWEDDPHAEENYPGFRKLKFTRFIIKGSNSNGANSLNFKFSDLDGAQFTERFSESVPGSSPRVDVKIDGRQINSYPVYISGSPTGDSVEQLRKFISVANGSGNNISQIFVESEEARSKIGSTIGTAQVLVGRQSSSSSSGLI
;
A
#
# COMPACT_ATOMS: atom_id res chain seq x y z
N MET A 1 30.82 -16.84 -16.14
CA MET A 1 30.65 -18.18 -16.74
C MET A 1 30.99 -19.22 -15.69
N VAL A 2 29.97 -19.80 -15.06
CA VAL A 2 30.04 -21.10 -14.36
C VAL A 2 28.70 -21.75 -14.70
N GLN A 3 28.75 -22.74 -15.59
CA GLN A 3 27.61 -23.55 -15.99
C GLN A 3 27.30 -24.54 -14.86
N ASN A 4 26.14 -24.39 -14.21
CA ASN A 4 25.51 -25.49 -13.49
C ASN A 4 24.45 -26.10 -14.40
N SER A 5 24.89 -27.06 -15.21
CA SER A 5 24.07 -28.00 -15.95
C SER A 5 23.40 -28.96 -14.98
N SER A 6 22.14 -28.71 -14.66
CA SER A 6 21.26 -29.74 -14.09
C SER A 6 20.74 -30.63 -15.23
N PRO A 7 20.69 -31.96 -15.08
CA PRO A 7 20.24 -32.86 -16.13
C PRO A 7 18.73 -32.71 -16.35
N VAL A 8 18.34 -32.55 -17.62
CA VAL A 8 16.95 -32.61 -18.07
C VAL A 8 16.43 -34.03 -17.85
N PRO A 9 15.38 -34.25 -17.03
CA PRO A 9 14.73 -35.55 -16.97
C PRO A 9 13.83 -35.69 -18.21
N THR A 10 14.28 -36.47 -19.19
CA THR A 10 13.42 -37.03 -20.24
C THR A 10 12.48 -38.06 -19.63
N THR A 11 11.36 -37.60 -19.09
CA THR A 11 10.21 -38.46 -18.77
C THR A 11 9.10 -38.17 -19.77
N ARG A 12 8.58 -39.24 -20.38
CA ARG A 12 7.41 -39.20 -21.27
C ARG A 12 6.27 -38.50 -20.53
N GLN A 13 5.78 -37.41 -21.13
CA GLN A 13 4.69 -36.59 -20.61
C GLN A 13 3.43 -37.43 -20.49
N ASN A 14 3.02 -37.75 -19.27
CA ASN A 14 1.62 -38.10 -19.04
C ASN A 14 0.79 -36.84 -19.33
N PRO A 15 -0.27 -36.92 -20.15
CA PRO A 15 -1.16 -35.78 -20.38
C PRO A 15 -1.75 -35.34 -19.04
N VAL A 16 -1.66 -34.04 -18.73
CA VAL A 16 -2.36 -33.46 -17.59
C VAL A 16 -3.86 -33.73 -17.81
N PRO A 17 -4.57 -34.40 -16.88
CA PRO A 17 -5.98 -34.69 -17.04
C PRO A 17 -6.79 -33.42 -17.27
N GLY A 18 -7.65 -33.41 -18.31
CA GLY A 18 -8.66 -32.37 -18.52
C GLY A 18 -8.43 -31.37 -19.66
N VAL A 19 -7.36 -31.50 -20.46
CA VAL A 19 -7.15 -30.65 -21.67
C VAL A 19 -7.12 -31.51 -22.92
N SER A 20 -8.02 -31.25 -23.89
CA SER A 20 -8.06 -31.99 -25.15
C SER A 20 -6.93 -31.59 -26.10
N GLN A 21 -6.54 -32.50 -26.99
CA GLN A 21 -5.54 -32.20 -28.03
C GLN A 21 -5.99 -31.04 -28.94
N SER A 22 -7.28 -30.93 -29.24
CA SER A 22 -7.83 -29.80 -30.00
C SER A 22 -7.60 -28.47 -29.30
N ARG A 23 -7.70 -28.42 -27.97
CA ARG A 23 -7.50 -27.20 -27.19
C ARG A 23 -6.02 -26.82 -27.09
N ILE A 24 -5.13 -27.82 -27.03
CA ILE A 24 -3.67 -27.59 -27.13
C ILE A 24 -3.34 -26.97 -28.49
N GLN A 25 -3.87 -27.52 -29.59
CA GLN A 25 -3.63 -26.96 -30.93
C GLN A 25 -4.17 -25.54 -31.08
N TYR A 26 -5.36 -25.27 -30.53
CA TYR A 26 -5.92 -23.92 -30.49
C TYR A 26 -5.01 -22.92 -29.77
N ALA A 27 -4.44 -23.31 -28.63
CA ALA A 27 -3.51 -22.47 -27.87
C ALA A 27 -2.20 -22.21 -28.64
N LEU A 28 -1.61 -23.24 -29.25
CA LEU A 28 -0.41 -23.09 -30.07
C LEU A 28 -0.64 -22.15 -31.27
N GLU A 29 -1.82 -22.23 -31.90
CA GLU A 29 -2.19 -21.32 -32.98
C GLU A 29 -2.37 -19.87 -32.50
N ARG A 30 -2.98 -19.65 -31.32
CA ARG A 30 -3.03 -18.30 -30.73
C ARG A 30 -1.63 -17.76 -30.42
N TYR A 31 -0.76 -18.58 -29.84
CA TYR A 31 0.63 -18.19 -29.58
C TYR A 31 1.36 -17.79 -30.87
N ARG A 32 1.19 -18.55 -31.96
CA ARG A 32 1.76 -18.22 -33.28
C ARG A 32 1.28 -16.85 -33.77
N LYS A 33 -0.03 -16.57 -33.65
CA LYS A 33 -0.61 -15.26 -34.00
C LYS A 33 -0.08 -14.14 -33.12
N ALA A 34 0.04 -14.38 -31.82
CA ALA A 34 0.58 -13.43 -30.85
C ALA A 34 2.03 -13.06 -31.18
N LEU A 35 2.87 -14.04 -31.50
CA LEU A 35 4.25 -13.81 -31.91
C LEU A 35 4.32 -12.93 -33.17
N ALA A 36 3.48 -13.23 -34.18
CA ALA A 36 3.43 -12.43 -35.40
C ALA A 36 2.97 -10.97 -35.13
N ASN A 37 1.94 -10.79 -34.28
CA ASN A 37 1.45 -9.47 -33.89
C ASN A 37 2.47 -8.68 -33.07
N GLU A 38 3.17 -9.34 -32.15
CA GLU A 38 4.19 -8.72 -31.32
C GLU A 38 5.40 -8.31 -32.17
N ILE A 39 5.88 -9.18 -33.08
CA ILE A 39 6.91 -8.83 -34.06
C ILE A 39 6.52 -7.58 -34.84
N LYS A 40 5.30 -7.53 -35.40
CA LYS A 40 4.80 -6.37 -36.14
C LYS A 40 4.78 -5.09 -35.30
N THR A 41 4.38 -5.21 -34.03
CA THR A 41 4.33 -4.08 -33.08
C THR A 41 5.73 -3.57 -32.77
N ILE A 42 6.70 -4.46 -32.52
CA ILE A 42 8.08 -4.08 -32.26
C ILE A 42 8.76 -3.52 -33.52
N GLU A 43 8.49 -4.06 -34.71
CA GLU A 43 8.97 -3.48 -35.98
C GLU A 43 8.50 -2.04 -36.17
N PHE A 44 7.23 -1.76 -35.88
CA PHE A 44 6.70 -0.40 -35.91
C PHE A 44 7.40 0.52 -34.91
N ARG A 45 7.64 0.06 -33.67
CA ARG A 45 8.38 0.83 -32.65
C ARG A 45 9.82 1.08 -33.06
N VAL A 46 10.52 0.08 -33.59
CA VAL A 46 11.89 0.21 -34.11
C VAL A 46 11.93 1.25 -35.24
N SER A 47 10.97 1.23 -36.17
CA SER A 47 10.89 2.21 -37.25
C SER A 47 10.69 3.64 -36.73
N ASN A 48 9.81 3.83 -35.74
CA ASN A 48 9.57 5.16 -35.17
C ASN A 48 10.77 5.67 -34.37
N LEU A 49 11.39 4.82 -33.55
CA LEU A 49 12.60 5.17 -32.80
C LEU A 49 13.79 5.44 -33.73
N GLN A 50 13.90 4.71 -34.84
CA GLN A 50 14.92 4.96 -35.86
C GLN A 50 14.69 6.34 -36.50
N ALA A 51 13.45 6.66 -36.90
CA ALA A 51 13.11 7.97 -37.44
C ALA A 51 13.36 9.11 -36.44
N GLU A 52 13.07 8.91 -35.15
CA GLU A 52 13.37 9.87 -34.08
C GLU A 52 14.89 10.09 -33.93
N VAL A 53 15.68 9.01 -33.90
CA VAL A 53 17.14 9.08 -33.85
C VAL A 53 17.70 9.80 -35.08
N ASP A 54 17.22 9.43 -36.27
CA ASP A 54 17.66 10.02 -37.54
C ASP A 54 17.32 11.51 -37.61
N GLU A 55 16.15 11.92 -37.11
CA GLU A 55 15.72 13.32 -37.04
C GLU A 55 16.56 14.13 -36.05
N ILE A 56 16.88 13.57 -34.88
CA ILE A 56 17.78 14.19 -33.90
C ILE A 56 19.18 14.37 -34.53
N GLU A 57 19.69 13.34 -35.21
CA GLU A 57 20.98 13.42 -35.91
C GLU A 57 20.98 14.41 -37.08
N ARG A 58 19.88 14.48 -37.85
CA ARG A 58 19.69 15.46 -38.92
C ARG A 58 19.69 16.87 -38.35
N SER A 59 18.89 17.14 -37.31
CA SER A 59 18.85 18.43 -36.62
C SER A 59 20.24 18.83 -36.12
N TYR A 60 21.01 17.90 -35.56
CA TYR A 60 22.38 18.18 -35.14
C TYR A 60 23.29 18.62 -36.29
N LYS A 61 23.29 17.89 -37.40
CA LYS A 61 24.10 18.23 -38.58
C LYS A 61 23.69 19.58 -39.16
N GLU A 62 22.38 19.81 -39.30
CA GLU A 62 21.86 21.07 -39.85
C GLU A 62 22.07 22.28 -38.94
N ASP A 63 21.98 22.11 -37.62
CA ASP A 63 22.17 23.20 -36.65
C ASP A 63 23.65 23.53 -36.44
N PHE A 64 24.54 22.55 -36.58
CA PHE A 64 25.98 22.73 -36.48
C PHE A 64 26.57 23.48 -37.69
N ASP A 65 26.01 23.27 -38.89
CA ASP A 65 26.55 23.77 -40.16
C ASP A 65 25.94 25.11 -40.65
N LYS A 66 24.86 25.63 -40.02
CA LYS A 66 24.16 26.85 -40.48
C LYS A 66 24.58 28.14 -39.77
N ASP A 67 24.83 29.18 -40.58
CA ASP A 67 25.31 30.50 -40.13
C ASP A 67 24.33 31.27 -39.20
N HIS A 68 23.02 31.06 -39.33
CA HIS A 68 22.01 31.79 -38.55
C HIS A 68 21.83 31.25 -37.10
N ILE A 69 22.45 30.11 -36.77
CA ILE A 69 22.53 29.57 -35.40
C ILE A 69 23.91 29.84 -34.75
N ARG A 70 24.90 30.37 -35.50
CA ARG A 70 26.22 30.81 -34.96
C ARG A 70 26.11 31.87 -33.84
N GLY A 71 24.95 32.52 -33.67
CA GLY A 71 24.67 33.42 -32.56
C GLY A 71 24.18 32.75 -31.28
N LYS A 72 23.74 31.47 -31.33
CA LYS A 72 23.19 30.69 -30.21
C LYS A 72 24.11 29.58 -29.71
N ILE A 73 25.02 29.07 -30.54
CA ILE A 73 26.11 28.20 -30.09
C ILE A 73 27.20 29.11 -29.50
N PRO A 74 27.61 28.93 -28.24
CA PRO A 74 28.65 29.76 -27.66
C PRO A 74 29.94 29.67 -28.46
N LYS A 75 30.59 30.81 -28.70
CA LYS A 75 31.86 30.88 -29.45
C LYS A 75 33.04 30.28 -28.67
N THR A 76 32.88 30.11 -27.36
CA THR A 76 33.89 29.51 -26.48
C THR A 76 33.88 27.99 -26.61
N GLU A 77 35.05 27.37 -26.45
CA GLU A 77 35.15 25.91 -26.51
C GLU A 77 34.25 25.22 -25.47
N ALA A 78 34.24 25.74 -24.23
CA ALA A 78 33.40 25.24 -23.15
C ALA A 78 31.89 25.26 -23.47
N GLY A 79 31.40 26.26 -24.20
CA GLY A 79 29.99 26.33 -24.53
C GLY A 79 29.61 25.49 -25.76
N LYS A 80 30.56 25.20 -26.66
CA LYS A 80 30.38 24.14 -27.68
C LYS A 80 30.27 22.77 -27.02
N ASP A 81 31.07 22.51 -25.98
CA ASP A 81 31.04 21.24 -25.26
C ASP A 81 29.74 21.03 -24.48
N LEU A 82 29.23 22.07 -23.81
CA LEU A 82 27.90 22.03 -23.16
C LEU A 82 26.77 21.76 -24.17
N TRP A 83 26.88 22.31 -25.37
CA TRP A 83 25.89 22.06 -26.43
C TRP A 83 25.96 20.62 -26.96
N LYS A 84 27.17 20.08 -27.16
CA LYS A 84 27.37 18.66 -27.51
C LYS A 84 26.83 17.74 -26.40
N GLU A 85 27.03 18.09 -25.13
CA GLU A 85 26.51 17.33 -23.99
C GLU A 85 24.98 17.35 -23.95
N ALA A 86 24.36 18.52 -24.17
CA ALA A 86 22.91 18.65 -24.26
C ALA A 86 22.33 17.83 -25.43
N TYR A 87 23.01 17.81 -26.58
CA TYR A 87 22.66 16.94 -27.69
C TYR A 87 22.79 15.45 -27.33
N GLN A 88 23.91 15.05 -26.74
CA GLN A 88 24.15 13.67 -26.34
C GLN A 88 23.05 13.16 -25.40
N ARG A 89 22.67 13.97 -24.40
CA ARG A 89 21.55 13.67 -23.49
C ARG A 89 20.21 13.50 -24.21
N ARG A 90 19.96 14.26 -25.30
CA ARG A 90 18.73 14.13 -26.09
C ARG A 90 18.68 12.85 -26.92
N ILE A 91 19.81 12.37 -27.43
CA ILE A 91 19.88 11.19 -28.31
C ILE A 91 20.12 9.87 -27.55
N ASP A 92 20.72 9.91 -26.37
CA ASP A 92 21.08 8.71 -25.59
C ASP A 92 19.88 7.83 -25.27
N LEU A 93 18.79 8.40 -24.78
CA LEU A 93 17.59 7.64 -24.41
C LEU A 93 16.89 7.03 -25.65
N PRO A 94 16.63 7.78 -26.75
CA PRO A 94 16.14 7.19 -27.99
C PRO A 94 17.04 6.08 -28.55
N ARG A 95 18.37 6.26 -28.56
CA ARG A 95 19.32 5.22 -29.03
C ARG A 95 19.31 3.98 -28.13
N TYR A 96 19.30 4.18 -26.82
CA TYR A 96 19.19 3.07 -25.87
C TYR A 96 17.91 2.28 -26.10
N ASN A 97 16.76 2.97 -26.21
CA ASN A 97 15.48 2.34 -26.48
C ASN A 97 15.49 1.62 -27.83
N LEU A 98 15.99 2.26 -28.90
CA LEU A 98 16.12 1.64 -30.22
C LEU A 98 16.93 0.35 -30.18
N ASN A 99 18.09 0.37 -29.51
CA ASN A 99 18.94 -0.82 -29.37
C ASN A 99 18.22 -1.93 -28.58
N ARG A 100 17.53 -1.57 -27.49
CA ARG A 100 16.72 -2.51 -26.70
C ARG A 100 15.63 -3.17 -27.56
N GLU A 101 14.86 -2.37 -28.31
CA GLU A 101 13.78 -2.88 -29.17
C GLU A 101 14.33 -3.71 -30.34
N LYS A 102 15.48 -3.34 -30.94
CA LYS A 102 16.16 -4.14 -31.98
C LYS A 102 16.59 -5.50 -31.45
N ASN A 103 17.24 -5.55 -30.28
CA ASN A 103 17.65 -6.80 -29.65
C ASN A 103 16.45 -7.67 -29.30
N TYR A 104 15.37 -7.06 -28.81
CA TYR A 104 14.14 -7.79 -28.51
C TYR A 104 13.45 -8.33 -29.77
N LEU A 105 13.42 -7.54 -30.86
CA LEU A 105 12.91 -7.98 -32.16
C LEU A 105 13.73 -9.16 -32.72
N GLU A 106 15.05 -9.10 -32.62
CA GLU A 106 15.93 -10.20 -33.02
C GLU A 106 15.66 -11.46 -32.20
N TYR A 107 15.51 -11.32 -30.87
CA TYR A 107 15.10 -12.41 -30.00
C TYR A 107 13.77 -13.03 -30.47
N LEU A 108 12.73 -12.23 -30.71
CA LEU A 108 11.42 -12.71 -31.15
C LEU A 108 11.48 -13.45 -32.50
N LYS A 109 12.23 -12.91 -33.47
CA LYS A 109 12.41 -13.53 -34.80
C LYS A 109 13.20 -14.84 -34.76
N ASN A 110 14.06 -15.00 -33.77
CA ASN A 110 14.88 -16.19 -33.56
C ASN A 110 14.26 -17.22 -32.61
N LEU A 111 13.04 -16.98 -32.10
CA LEU A 111 12.34 -17.96 -31.29
C LEU A 111 12.03 -19.21 -32.12
N PRO A 112 12.31 -20.42 -31.60
CA PRO A 112 11.89 -21.65 -32.26
C PRO A 112 10.36 -21.75 -32.29
N GLU A 113 9.82 -22.44 -33.28
CA GLU A 113 8.40 -22.72 -33.33
C GLU A 113 7.97 -23.46 -32.06
N LYS A 114 6.97 -22.92 -31.37
CA LYS A 114 6.38 -23.56 -30.20
C LYS A 114 5.49 -24.71 -30.67
N THR A 115 5.97 -25.93 -30.49
CA THR A 115 5.27 -27.17 -30.90
C THR A 115 4.56 -27.88 -29.74
N SER A 116 4.83 -27.46 -28.51
CA SER A 116 4.23 -28.04 -27.30
C SER A 116 4.07 -26.99 -26.20
N LEU A 117 3.21 -27.30 -25.24
CA LEU A 117 2.96 -26.49 -24.05
C LEU A 117 3.68 -27.10 -22.84
N THR A 118 4.16 -26.24 -21.96
CA THR A 118 4.70 -26.61 -20.65
C THR A 118 3.57 -27.04 -19.71
N LEU A 119 3.92 -27.64 -18.57
CA LEU A 119 2.93 -28.05 -17.56
C LEU A 119 2.12 -26.86 -17.01
N GLU A 120 2.77 -25.71 -16.80
CA GLU A 120 2.08 -24.49 -16.34
C GLU A 120 1.12 -23.92 -17.40
N GLU A 121 1.47 -24.01 -18.68
CA GLU A 121 0.59 -23.61 -19.78
C GLU A 121 -0.59 -24.57 -19.95
N LEU A 122 -0.38 -25.88 -19.78
CA LEU A 122 -1.45 -26.87 -19.75
C LEU A 122 -2.39 -26.64 -18.55
N LYS A 123 -1.84 -26.29 -17.38
CA LYS A 123 -2.60 -25.88 -16.21
C LYS A 123 -3.44 -24.64 -16.51
N SER A 124 -2.86 -23.62 -17.15
CA SER A 124 -3.56 -22.39 -17.53
C SER A 124 -4.73 -22.68 -18.49
N LEU A 125 -4.53 -23.54 -19.50
CA LEU A 125 -5.61 -24.01 -20.38
C LEU A 125 -6.74 -24.71 -19.64
N ARG A 126 -6.40 -25.57 -18.67
CA ARG A 126 -7.39 -26.26 -17.84
C ARG A 126 -8.24 -25.27 -17.03
N GLN A 127 -7.61 -24.21 -16.53
CA GLN A 127 -8.26 -23.13 -15.78
C GLN A 127 -9.05 -22.15 -16.68
N GLY A 128 -9.10 -22.40 -18.00
CA GLY A 128 -9.89 -21.62 -18.95
C GLY A 128 -9.16 -20.39 -19.51
N LEU A 129 -7.83 -20.29 -19.28
CA LEU A 129 -7.01 -19.28 -19.91
C LEU A 129 -6.51 -19.75 -21.28
N VAL A 130 -6.25 -18.82 -22.19
CA VAL A 130 -5.65 -19.05 -23.50
C VAL A 130 -4.54 -18.02 -23.73
N PRO A 131 -3.55 -18.28 -24.61
CA PRO A 131 -2.53 -17.27 -24.92
C PRO A 131 -3.19 -16.00 -25.45
N SER A 132 -2.74 -14.85 -24.97
CA SER A 132 -3.19 -13.56 -25.50
C SER A 132 -2.81 -13.42 -26.97
N LEU A 133 -3.59 -12.66 -27.75
CA LEU A 133 -3.24 -12.34 -29.14
C LEU A 133 -2.31 -11.13 -29.27
N ASP A 134 -2.10 -10.38 -28.19
CA ASP A 134 -1.32 -9.14 -28.20
C ASP A 134 0.15 -9.37 -27.82
N THR A 135 0.42 -10.36 -26.98
CA THR A 135 1.79 -10.71 -26.55
C THR A 135 1.94 -12.19 -26.23
N ILE A 136 3.13 -12.74 -26.49
CA ILE A 136 3.49 -14.13 -26.18
C ILE A 136 3.69 -14.39 -24.67
N HIS A 137 3.73 -13.35 -23.85
CA HIS A 137 4.03 -13.43 -22.41
C HIS A 137 2.79 -13.46 -21.51
N ALA A 138 1.60 -13.38 -22.09
CA ALA A 138 0.36 -13.27 -21.33
C ALA A 138 -0.63 -14.39 -21.69
N TRP A 139 -1.37 -14.81 -20.66
CA TRP A 139 -2.51 -15.70 -20.77
C TRP A 139 -3.73 -14.96 -20.24
N GLU A 140 -4.84 -15.07 -20.96
CA GLU A 140 -6.08 -14.34 -20.67
C GLU A 140 -7.25 -15.31 -20.56
N TYR A 141 -8.26 -14.95 -19.80
CA TYR A 141 -9.49 -15.74 -19.76
C TYR A 141 -10.20 -15.64 -21.10
N GLU A 142 -10.48 -16.79 -21.71
CA GLU A 142 -11.26 -16.88 -22.96
C GLU A 142 -12.70 -16.37 -22.75
N ASP A 143 -13.23 -16.59 -21.54
CA ASP A 143 -14.53 -16.14 -21.08
C ASP A 143 -14.33 -15.19 -19.89
N GLU A 144 -14.62 -13.89 -20.09
CA GLU A 144 -14.47 -12.86 -19.05
C GLU A 144 -15.27 -13.19 -17.79
N SER A 145 -16.42 -13.87 -17.92
CA SER A 145 -17.24 -14.26 -16.77
C SER A 145 -16.56 -15.29 -15.87
N LYS A 146 -15.44 -15.89 -16.31
CA LYS A 146 -14.59 -16.76 -15.50
C LYS A 146 -13.41 -16.04 -14.89
N ASN A 147 -13.19 -14.76 -15.21
CA ASN A 147 -12.10 -13.97 -14.65
C ASN A 147 -12.41 -13.62 -13.18
N PRO A 148 -11.72 -14.24 -12.20
CA PRO A 148 -12.00 -14.05 -10.78
C PRO A 148 -11.77 -12.60 -10.35
N THR A 149 -10.76 -11.94 -10.91
CA THR A 149 -10.42 -10.56 -10.59
C THR A 149 -11.52 -9.60 -11.03
N LEU A 150 -11.99 -9.70 -12.28
CA LEU A 150 -13.03 -8.81 -12.79
C LEU A 150 -14.35 -9.04 -12.06
N ASN A 151 -14.73 -10.30 -11.82
CA ASN A 151 -15.96 -10.62 -11.08
C ASN A 151 -15.93 -10.12 -9.64
N ARG A 152 -14.78 -10.19 -8.96
CA ARG A 152 -14.61 -9.58 -7.64
C ARG A 152 -14.83 -8.07 -7.69
N LEU A 153 -14.25 -7.38 -8.67
CA LEU A 153 -14.43 -5.94 -8.82
C LEU A 153 -15.89 -5.56 -9.10
N LYS A 154 -16.61 -6.31 -9.95
CA LYS A 154 -18.06 -6.13 -10.17
C LYS A 154 -18.83 -6.29 -8.86
N ARG A 155 -18.58 -7.35 -8.09
CA ARG A 155 -19.21 -7.56 -6.77
C ARG A 155 -18.90 -6.44 -5.78
N HIS A 156 -17.66 -5.98 -5.72
CA HIS A 156 -17.27 -4.85 -4.86
C HIS A 156 -18.04 -3.58 -5.20
N ASN A 157 -18.13 -3.24 -6.49
CA ASN A 157 -18.88 -2.08 -6.95
C ASN A 157 -20.39 -2.20 -6.69
N ALA A 158 -20.95 -3.41 -6.78
CA ALA A 158 -22.34 -3.69 -6.43
C ALA A 158 -22.61 -3.57 -4.91
N SER A 159 -21.63 -3.89 -4.05
CA SER A 159 -21.77 -3.84 -2.58
C SER A 159 -21.85 -2.41 -2.01
N ARG A 160 -21.40 -1.40 -2.77
CA ARG A 160 -21.41 0.00 -2.31
C ARG A 160 -22.82 0.49 -1.99
N THR A 161 -22.93 1.40 -1.03
CA THR A 161 -24.15 2.15 -0.77
C THR A 161 -24.56 2.96 -1.99
N PHE A 162 -23.61 3.61 -2.65
CA PHE A 162 -23.82 4.18 -3.98
C PHE A 162 -23.19 3.23 -5.00
N ASN A 163 -23.90 2.14 -5.31
CA ASN A 163 -23.44 1.10 -6.24
C ASN A 163 -23.20 1.68 -7.63
N THR A 164 -22.18 1.16 -8.32
CA THR A 164 -21.79 1.63 -9.65
C THR A 164 -21.84 0.48 -10.64
N PRO A 165 -22.32 0.70 -11.87
CA PRO A 165 -22.22 -0.29 -12.92
C PRO A 165 -20.75 -0.52 -13.30
N SER A 166 -20.43 -1.71 -13.82
CA SER A 166 -19.09 -2.15 -14.27
C SER A 166 -18.08 -2.57 -13.19
N TRP A 167 -16.94 -3.08 -13.66
CA TRP A 167 -15.78 -3.46 -12.83
C TRP A 167 -14.77 -2.33 -12.63
N TYR A 168 -14.92 -1.18 -13.29
CA TYR A 168 -13.99 -0.07 -13.16
C TYR A 168 -14.10 0.58 -11.78
N SER A 169 -12.95 0.95 -11.21
CA SER A 169 -12.92 1.80 -10.02
C SER A 169 -13.43 3.21 -10.33
N LEU A 170 -13.83 3.95 -9.29
CA LEU A 170 -14.15 5.37 -9.44
C LEU A 170 -12.93 6.14 -9.95
N SER A 171 -13.17 7.02 -10.93
CA SER A 171 -12.13 7.94 -11.42
C SER A 171 -11.74 8.96 -10.34
N PRO A 172 -10.54 9.58 -10.42
CA PRO A 172 -10.15 10.61 -9.47
C PRO A 172 -11.16 11.76 -9.37
N TRP A 173 -11.73 12.17 -10.51
CA TRP A 173 -12.74 13.22 -10.55
C TRP A 173 -14.03 12.80 -9.84
N ASN A 174 -14.48 11.55 -10.05
CA ASN A 174 -15.64 11.01 -9.35
C ASN A 174 -15.40 10.96 -7.85
N ILE A 175 -14.22 10.48 -7.43
CA ILE A 175 -13.83 10.43 -6.02
C ILE A 175 -13.85 11.84 -5.43
N SER A 176 -13.13 12.81 -5.99
CA SER A 176 -12.97 14.17 -5.42
C SER A 176 -14.26 14.97 -5.34
N ASN A 177 -15.19 14.73 -6.26
CA ASN A 177 -16.48 15.42 -6.34
C ASN A 177 -17.64 14.64 -5.69
N GLY A 178 -17.44 13.38 -5.31
CA GLY A 178 -18.52 12.54 -4.77
C GLY A 178 -19.57 12.24 -5.83
N GLU A 179 -19.13 11.94 -7.04
CA GLU A 179 -19.99 11.51 -8.14
C GLU A 179 -19.95 10.00 -8.24
N PHE A 180 -21.11 9.37 -8.38
CA PHE A 180 -21.23 7.92 -8.45
C PHE A 180 -21.91 7.55 -9.77
N PRO A 181 -21.23 6.84 -10.70
CA PRO A 181 -21.83 6.35 -11.93
C PRO A 181 -23.15 5.60 -11.65
N GLY A 182 -24.18 5.85 -12.46
CA GLY A 182 -25.54 5.34 -12.19
C GLY A 182 -26.37 6.19 -11.22
N TRP A 183 -25.86 7.30 -10.69
CA TRP A 183 -26.60 8.18 -9.78
C TRP A 183 -26.64 9.63 -10.28
N SER A 184 -27.82 10.24 -10.21
CA SER A 184 -28.01 11.68 -10.37
C SER A 184 -27.89 12.36 -9.01
N LYS A 185 -26.91 13.26 -8.88
CA LYS A 185 -26.64 14.05 -7.68
C LYS A 185 -27.29 15.43 -7.76
N SER A 186 -27.84 15.90 -6.66
CA SER A 186 -28.42 17.25 -6.52
C SER A 186 -28.05 17.88 -5.18
N ASP A 187 -27.71 19.17 -5.16
CA ASP A 187 -27.52 19.94 -3.91
C ASP A 187 -28.89 20.32 -3.34
N VAL A 188 -29.22 19.77 -2.17
CA VAL A 188 -30.47 20.00 -1.45
C VAL A 188 -30.25 20.76 -0.14
N SER A 189 -29.10 21.44 0.00
CA SER A 189 -28.70 22.17 1.21
C SER A 189 -29.73 23.22 1.66
N SER A 190 -30.50 23.79 0.74
CA SER A 190 -31.56 24.76 1.04
C SER A 190 -32.66 24.20 1.95
N GLN A 191 -32.93 22.88 1.88
CA GLN A 191 -33.87 22.18 2.77
C GLN A 191 -33.39 22.14 4.22
N PHE A 192 -32.09 22.34 4.43
CA PHE A 192 -31.40 22.27 5.73
C PHE A 192 -30.83 23.63 6.17
N SER A 193 -31.27 24.72 5.56
CA SER A 193 -30.73 26.07 5.78
C SER A 193 -30.76 26.50 7.25
N SER A 194 -31.76 26.09 8.04
CA SER A 194 -31.81 26.35 9.48
C SER A 194 -30.69 25.67 10.27
N GLU A 195 -30.21 24.52 9.81
CA GLU A 195 -29.15 23.75 10.48
C GLU A 195 -27.75 24.18 10.05
N ILE A 196 -27.59 24.71 8.81
CA ILE A 196 -26.27 24.99 8.20
C ILE A 196 -26.04 26.46 7.86
N SER A 197 -26.93 27.39 8.19
CA SER A 197 -26.92 28.78 7.68
C SER A 197 -25.58 29.51 7.79
N SER A 198 -24.83 29.31 8.88
CA SER A 198 -23.50 29.92 9.08
C SER A 198 -22.36 29.21 8.35
N PHE A 199 -22.63 28.07 7.72
CA PHE A 199 -21.64 27.13 7.17
C PHE A 199 -21.98 26.66 5.74
N THR A 200 -22.81 27.39 4.99
CA THR A 200 -23.32 26.96 3.67
C THR A 200 -22.24 26.72 2.61
N ASN A 201 -21.02 27.23 2.83
CA ASN A 201 -19.86 27.00 1.95
C ASN A 201 -19.08 25.73 2.33
N SER A 202 -19.18 25.30 3.58
CA SER A 202 -18.34 24.26 4.18
C SER A 202 -19.13 22.98 4.49
N ILE A 203 -20.44 23.09 4.69
CA ILE A 203 -21.36 21.99 4.91
C ILE A 203 -22.42 21.99 3.81
N LYS A 204 -22.55 20.85 3.13
CA LYS A 204 -23.52 20.62 2.05
C LYS A 204 -24.32 19.35 2.30
N VAL A 205 -25.55 19.31 1.82
CA VAL A 205 -26.36 18.10 1.78
C VAL A 205 -26.71 17.78 0.33
N TYR A 206 -26.34 16.59 -0.11
CA TYR A 206 -26.60 16.09 -1.46
C TYR A 206 -27.62 14.97 -1.45
N GLU A 207 -28.54 14.98 -2.41
CA GLU A 207 -29.46 13.88 -2.68
C GLU A 207 -29.03 13.15 -3.94
N TYR A 208 -28.97 11.82 -3.86
CA TYR A 208 -28.61 10.92 -4.95
C TYR A 208 -29.82 10.07 -5.34
N LYS A 209 -30.16 10.08 -6.63
CA LYS A 209 -31.24 9.26 -7.22
C LYS A 209 -30.66 8.30 -8.26
N PRO A 210 -31.04 7.01 -8.26
CA PRO A 210 -30.66 6.11 -9.34
C PRO A 210 -31.12 6.67 -10.69
N ASN A 211 -30.25 6.66 -11.69
CA ASN A 211 -30.59 7.07 -13.05
C ASN A 211 -30.74 5.85 -13.98
N SER A 212 -30.87 6.07 -15.29
CA SER A 212 -31.08 5.00 -16.28
C SER A 212 -29.93 3.99 -16.39
N GLU A 213 -28.73 4.37 -15.96
CA GLU A 213 -27.51 3.54 -15.98
C GLU A 213 -27.34 2.72 -14.70
N ASN A 214 -28.12 2.99 -13.65
CA ASN A 214 -28.08 2.18 -12.44
C ASN A 214 -28.75 0.82 -12.68
N GLU A 215 -28.15 -0.24 -12.15
CA GLU A 215 -28.75 -1.57 -12.15
C GLU A 215 -29.93 -1.67 -11.17
N ASP A 216 -29.93 -0.87 -10.10
CA ASP A 216 -31.00 -0.80 -9.09
C ASP A 216 -31.86 0.47 -9.26
N LYS A 217 -32.60 0.53 -10.38
CA LYS A 217 -33.40 1.69 -10.78
C LYS A 217 -34.51 2.07 -9.80
N ASN A 218 -34.95 1.12 -8.98
CA ASN A 218 -36.08 1.30 -8.06
C ASN A 218 -35.63 1.70 -6.64
N ARG A 219 -34.32 1.83 -6.41
CA ARG A 219 -33.79 2.21 -5.11
C ARG A 219 -34.25 3.61 -4.71
N GLN A 220 -34.63 3.75 -3.44
CA GLN A 220 -35.06 5.03 -2.91
C GLN A 220 -33.91 6.05 -2.88
N PRO A 221 -34.19 7.34 -3.11
CA PRO A 221 -33.19 8.39 -3.00
C PRO A 221 -32.51 8.39 -1.63
N LEU A 222 -31.19 8.58 -1.63
CA LEU A 222 -30.36 8.66 -0.43
C LEU A 222 -29.74 10.04 -0.30
N LYS A 223 -29.52 10.49 0.94
CA LYS A 223 -28.84 11.76 1.21
C LYS A 223 -27.50 11.56 1.89
N LEU A 224 -26.58 12.44 1.55
CA LEU A 224 -25.22 12.50 2.08
C LEU A 224 -24.96 13.90 2.61
N ILE A 225 -24.41 14.01 3.84
CA ILE A 225 -23.87 15.28 4.35
C ILE A 225 -22.38 15.33 4.03
N GLN A 226 -21.92 16.43 3.45
CA GLN A 226 -20.50 16.69 3.21
C GLN A 226 -20.00 17.84 4.09
N LEU A 227 -18.83 17.66 4.70
CA LEU A 227 -18.05 18.68 5.40
C LEU A 227 -16.73 18.93 4.65
N ASP A 228 -16.33 20.19 4.51
CA ASP A 228 -14.95 20.59 4.26
C ASP A 228 -14.25 20.91 5.59
N ALA A 229 -13.27 20.08 5.97
CA ALA A 229 -12.57 20.22 7.24
C ALA A 229 -11.57 21.39 7.26
N ASN A 230 -11.31 22.07 6.13
CA ASN A 230 -10.47 23.27 6.14
C ASN A 230 -11.15 24.47 6.83
N ASP A 231 -12.48 24.44 6.97
CA ASP A 231 -13.19 25.39 7.82
C ASP A 231 -13.22 24.85 9.27
N ASN A 232 -12.31 25.36 10.11
CA ASN A 232 -12.20 24.95 11.51
C ASN A 232 -13.49 25.17 12.31
N ASN A 233 -14.24 26.25 12.04
CA ASN A 233 -15.48 26.53 12.75
C ASN A 233 -16.57 25.52 12.37
N ALA A 234 -16.68 25.21 11.07
CA ALA A 234 -17.60 24.18 10.60
C ALA A 234 -17.21 22.81 11.15
N PHE A 235 -15.91 22.48 11.16
CA PHE A 235 -15.38 21.22 11.70
C PHE A 235 -15.76 21.02 13.18
N GLU A 236 -15.53 22.02 14.02
CA GLU A 236 -15.88 21.97 15.46
C GLU A 236 -17.39 21.82 15.70
N LYS A 237 -18.23 22.42 14.85
CA LYS A 237 -19.69 22.35 14.96
C LYS A 237 -20.32 21.17 14.23
N PHE A 238 -19.57 20.44 13.43
CA PHE A 238 -20.14 19.44 12.53
C PHE A 238 -20.86 18.30 13.25
N GLN A 239 -20.36 17.87 14.41
CA GLN A 239 -21.02 16.84 15.21
C GLN A 239 -22.47 17.24 15.57
N GLU A 240 -22.67 18.48 16.03
CA GLU A 240 -23.98 19.01 16.38
C GLU A 240 -24.89 19.14 15.15
N ILE A 241 -24.34 19.65 14.04
CA ILE A 241 -25.06 19.87 12.79
C ILE A 241 -25.48 18.54 12.16
N MET A 242 -24.58 17.55 12.12
CA MET A 242 -24.85 16.20 11.66
C MET A 242 -26.01 15.59 12.45
N ALA A 243 -26.00 15.69 13.78
CA ALA A 243 -27.08 15.18 14.61
C ALA A 243 -28.43 15.84 14.28
N LYS A 244 -28.48 17.17 14.14
CA LYS A 244 -29.70 17.92 13.79
C LYS A 244 -30.25 17.54 12.40
N ILE A 245 -29.38 17.45 11.40
CA ILE A 245 -29.78 17.05 10.04
C ILE A 245 -30.30 15.62 10.03
N SER A 246 -29.60 14.69 10.70
CA SER A 246 -30.01 13.29 10.79
C SER A 246 -31.34 13.10 11.52
N GLN A 247 -31.65 13.91 12.54
CA GLN A 247 -32.96 13.88 13.20
C GLN A 247 -34.08 14.39 12.29
N LYS A 248 -33.80 15.40 11.45
CA LYS A 248 -34.77 16.01 10.54
C LYS A 248 -35.10 15.12 9.34
N ASP A 249 -34.14 14.34 8.84
CA ASP A 249 -34.35 13.45 7.69
C ASP A 249 -33.61 12.11 7.83
N SER A 250 -34.38 11.04 8.02
CA SER A 250 -33.87 9.66 8.11
C SER A 250 -33.25 9.12 6.81
N LYS A 251 -33.45 9.79 5.66
CA LYS A 251 -32.78 9.44 4.39
C LYS A 251 -31.31 9.85 4.35
N VAL A 252 -30.86 10.64 5.32
CA VAL A 252 -29.46 10.98 5.49
C VAL A 252 -28.73 9.79 6.11
N GLN A 253 -28.10 9.00 5.25
CA GLN A 253 -27.48 7.70 5.60
C GLN A 253 -25.98 7.66 5.30
N ALA A 254 -25.43 8.73 4.72
CA ALA A 254 -24.03 8.83 4.38
C ALA A 254 -23.43 10.15 4.85
N ILE A 255 -22.14 10.12 5.21
CA ILE A 255 -21.35 11.32 5.45
C ILE A 255 -20.06 11.30 4.63
N ARG A 256 -19.57 12.49 4.30
CA ARG A 256 -18.31 12.70 3.63
C ARG A 256 -17.55 13.84 4.29
N ILE A 257 -16.34 13.58 4.77
CA ILE A 257 -15.49 14.60 5.39
C ILE A 257 -14.27 14.79 4.51
N LYS A 258 -14.16 15.96 3.86
CA LYS A 258 -13.06 16.33 2.99
C LYS A 258 -11.92 16.99 3.78
N ASN A 259 -10.70 16.90 3.25
CA ASN A 259 -9.55 17.71 3.65
C ASN A 259 -9.09 17.56 5.12
N ILE A 260 -9.31 16.41 5.75
CA ILE A 260 -8.88 16.19 7.14
C ILE A 260 -7.35 16.27 7.20
N GLY A 261 -6.85 17.20 8.01
CA GLY A 261 -5.42 17.37 8.22
C GLY A 261 -4.71 18.24 7.18
N GLU A 262 -5.41 18.76 6.16
CA GLU A 262 -4.81 19.57 5.10
C GLU A 262 -4.35 20.94 5.60
N ALA A 263 -5.28 21.76 6.11
CA ALA A 263 -4.94 23.08 6.66
C ALA A 263 -4.33 23.01 8.07
N ASN A 264 -4.57 21.93 8.82
CA ASN A 264 -4.06 21.74 10.17
C ASN A 264 -3.67 20.28 10.39
N SER A 265 -2.37 19.99 10.42
CA SER A 265 -1.83 18.62 10.56
C SER A 265 -2.17 17.92 11.89
N LEU A 266 -2.66 18.66 12.89
CA LEU A 266 -3.13 18.13 14.17
C LEU A 266 -4.64 17.87 14.21
N GLN A 267 -5.37 18.22 13.14
CA GLN A 267 -6.80 17.99 13.06
C GLN A 267 -7.12 16.49 13.15
N ASN A 268 -8.06 16.16 14.03
CA ASN A 268 -8.46 14.79 14.32
C ASN A 268 -9.99 14.70 14.39
N ALA A 269 -10.58 13.88 13.52
CA ALA A 269 -12.03 13.72 13.41
C ALA A 269 -12.59 12.57 14.26
N SER A 270 -11.81 11.98 15.17
CA SER A 270 -12.25 10.85 16.01
C SER A 270 -13.56 11.13 16.75
N SER A 271 -13.69 12.27 17.42
CA SER A 271 -14.93 12.64 18.12
C SER A 271 -16.12 12.78 17.17
N ILE A 272 -15.91 13.31 15.97
CA ILE A 272 -16.96 13.39 14.93
C ILE A 272 -17.38 11.99 14.51
N LEU A 273 -16.43 11.10 14.22
CA LEU A 273 -16.68 9.74 13.77
C LEU A 273 -17.34 8.88 14.88
N GLU A 274 -16.95 9.08 16.13
CA GLU A 274 -17.56 8.44 17.31
C GLU A 274 -18.98 8.96 17.56
N ALA A 275 -19.31 10.17 17.13
CA ALA A 275 -20.64 10.76 17.29
C ALA A 275 -21.60 10.46 16.14
N ILE A 276 -21.19 9.69 15.11
CA ILE A 276 -22.04 9.35 13.97
C ILE A 276 -23.35 8.67 14.44
N PRO A 277 -24.53 9.20 14.06
CA PRO A 277 -25.83 8.58 14.29
C PRO A 277 -25.94 7.19 13.65
N SER A 278 -26.66 6.25 14.30
CA SER A 278 -26.75 4.84 13.87
C SER A 278 -27.32 4.63 12.45
N GLN A 279 -28.16 5.55 11.96
CA GLN A 279 -28.70 5.53 10.60
C GLN A 279 -27.66 5.86 9.52
N ILE A 280 -26.59 6.56 9.88
CA ILE A 280 -25.45 6.80 8.98
C ILE A 280 -24.57 5.57 9.04
N ASN A 281 -24.63 4.77 7.99
CA ASN A 281 -23.88 3.52 7.85
C ASN A 281 -22.86 3.57 6.72
N THR A 282 -22.69 4.73 6.07
CA THR A 282 -21.74 4.94 4.97
C THR A 282 -20.89 6.17 5.27
N VAL A 283 -19.58 6.00 5.27
CA VAL A 283 -18.63 7.07 5.60
C VAL A 283 -17.57 7.17 4.52
N SER A 284 -17.30 8.38 4.04
CA SER A 284 -16.14 8.67 3.20
C SER A 284 -15.28 9.74 3.86
N VAL A 285 -14.00 9.46 4.08
CA VAL A 285 -13.05 10.42 4.65
C VAL A 285 -11.90 10.69 3.67
N PHE A 286 -11.46 11.95 3.60
CA PHE A 286 -10.27 12.37 2.88
C PHE A 286 -9.20 12.76 3.89
N LEU A 287 -8.21 11.90 4.05
CA LEU A 287 -7.08 12.10 4.95
C LEU A 287 -5.92 12.70 4.14
N ASN A 288 -5.72 14.00 4.28
CA ASN A 288 -4.67 14.75 3.56
C ASN A 288 -3.44 15.00 4.45
N ASN A 289 -3.30 14.21 5.52
CA ASN A 289 -2.13 14.16 6.38
C ASN A 289 -2.00 12.75 6.99
N VAL A 290 -0.79 12.23 7.12
CA VAL A 290 -0.53 10.89 7.70
C VAL A 290 -1.02 10.75 9.15
N ASN A 291 -1.01 11.84 9.93
CA ASN A 291 -1.55 11.83 11.30
C ASN A 291 -3.08 11.79 11.33
N ALA A 292 -3.77 12.19 10.25
CA ALA A 292 -5.22 12.18 10.19
C ALA A 292 -5.80 10.75 10.22
N THR A 293 -5.00 9.71 9.93
CA THR A 293 -5.43 8.30 10.06
C THR A 293 -5.86 7.94 11.47
N LYS A 294 -5.34 8.62 12.50
CA LYS A 294 -5.76 8.48 13.90
C LYS A 294 -7.24 8.82 14.10
N SER A 295 -7.84 9.63 13.23
CA SER A 295 -9.27 9.94 13.28
C SER A 295 -10.11 8.67 13.22
N LEU A 296 -9.67 7.66 12.45
CA LEU A 296 -10.41 6.42 12.23
C LEU A 296 -10.65 5.61 13.52
N ARG A 297 -9.93 5.91 14.62
CA ARG A 297 -10.19 5.29 15.91
C ARG A 297 -11.63 5.51 16.40
N GLY A 298 -12.24 6.65 16.06
CA GLY A 298 -13.64 6.94 16.40
C GLY A 298 -14.66 5.97 15.78
N LEU A 299 -14.26 5.17 14.80
CA LEU A 299 -15.13 4.16 14.18
C LEU A 299 -15.14 2.81 14.91
N GLU A 300 -14.29 2.60 15.91
CA GLU A 300 -14.15 1.29 16.56
C GLU A 300 -15.49 0.76 17.12
N SER A 301 -16.33 1.64 17.66
CA SER A 301 -17.65 1.32 18.23
C SER A 301 -18.80 1.42 17.20
N LYS A 302 -18.50 1.72 15.94
CA LYS A 302 -19.51 1.99 14.90
C LYS A 302 -19.68 0.83 13.94
N LYS A 303 -20.93 0.45 13.72
CA LYS A 303 -21.29 -0.47 12.64
C LYS A 303 -21.50 0.32 11.35
N LEU A 304 -20.66 0.08 10.36
CA LEU A 304 -20.79 0.68 9.03
C LEU A 304 -21.02 -0.40 7.98
N LYS A 305 -21.89 -0.11 7.03
CA LYS A 305 -22.01 -0.88 5.80
C LYS A 305 -20.80 -0.63 4.90
N GLU A 306 -20.42 0.64 4.74
CA GLU A 306 -19.32 1.03 3.85
C GLU A 306 -18.44 2.12 4.48
N LEU A 307 -17.12 1.95 4.32
CA LEU A 307 -16.12 2.98 4.56
C LEU A 307 -15.25 3.18 3.32
N SER A 308 -15.06 4.42 2.90
CA SER A 308 -14.04 4.81 1.92
C SER A 308 -13.00 5.71 2.57
N ILE A 309 -11.72 5.37 2.38
CA ILE A 309 -10.58 6.14 2.92
C ILE A 309 -9.75 6.65 1.76
N TYR A 310 -9.93 7.92 1.45
CA TYR A 310 -9.28 8.58 0.33
C TYR A 310 -8.21 9.56 0.81
N THR A 311 -7.36 9.96 -0.12
CA THR A 311 -6.42 11.06 0.00
C THR A 311 -6.28 11.78 -1.33
N GLU A 312 -5.89 13.04 -1.29
CA GLU A 312 -5.51 13.83 -2.48
C GLU A 312 -3.99 14.07 -2.55
N ILE A 313 -3.23 13.59 -1.55
CA ILE A 313 -1.76 13.57 -1.57
C ILE A 313 -1.25 12.18 -1.98
N ASN A 314 0.06 11.95 -1.94
CA ASN A 314 0.66 10.68 -2.35
C ASN A 314 0.03 9.46 -1.62
N SER A 315 -0.81 8.69 -2.32
CA SER A 315 -1.54 7.53 -1.77
C SER A 315 -0.69 6.30 -1.49
N VAL A 316 0.54 6.26 -2.01
CA VAL A 316 1.47 5.11 -1.88
C VAL A 316 2.69 5.45 -1.00
N SER A 317 2.59 6.49 -0.17
CA SER A 317 3.64 6.81 0.80
C SER A 317 3.80 5.69 1.84
N ASP A 318 5.04 5.29 2.12
CA ASP A 318 5.37 4.31 3.15
C ASP A 318 5.10 4.80 4.59
N GLU A 319 4.67 6.05 4.75
CA GLU A 319 4.24 6.63 6.04
C GLU A 319 2.78 6.30 6.37
N TRP A 320 1.98 5.87 5.41
CA TRP A 320 0.59 5.52 5.66
C TRP A 320 0.48 4.26 6.51
N SER A 321 0.02 4.45 7.74
CA SER A 321 -0.31 3.36 8.65
C SER A 321 -1.71 3.50 9.22
N ILE A 322 -2.37 2.37 9.46
CA ILE A 322 -3.75 2.31 9.96
C ILE A 322 -3.86 1.44 11.21
N ASN A 323 -4.73 1.83 12.15
CA ASN A 323 -5.14 0.96 13.24
C ASN A 323 -6.29 0.06 12.78
N PRO A 324 -6.09 -1.28 12.67
CA PRO A 324 -7.13 -2.19 12.19
C PRO A 324 -8.36 -2.23 13.10
N ASN A 325 -8.20 -1.98 14.41
CA ASN A 325 -9.29 -2.04 15.38
C ASN A 325 -10.40 -1.02 15.07
N GLY A 326 -10.06 0.15 14.51
CA GLY A 326 -11.05 1.14 14.07
C GLY A 326 -11.97 0.65 12.96
N LEU A 327 -11.56 -0.39 12.21
CA LEU A 327 -12.24 -0.87 11.01
C LEU A 327 -12.97 -2.19 11.24
N LYS A 328 -12.91 -2.75 12.46
CA LYS A 328 -13.41 -4.10 12.76
C LYS A 328 -14.90 -4.30 12.42
N ASN A 329 -15.69 -3.25 12.63
CA ASN A 329 -17.14 -3.25 12.47
C ASN A 329 -17.60 -2.66 11.11
N VAL A 330 -16.71 -2.53 10.13
CA VAL A 330 -17.05 -2.09 8.77
C VAL A 330 -17.27 -3.30 7.86
N ASP A 331 -18.43 -3.45 7.25
CA ASP A 331 -18.71 -4.61 6.38
C ASP A 331 -17.90 -4.60 5.09
N PHE A 332 -17.89 -3.47 4.40
CA PHE A 332 -17.16 -3.29 3.15
C PHE A 332 -16.27 -2.05 3.18
N ILE A 333 -14.98 -2.22 2.87
CA ILE A 333 -14.03 -1.11 2.79
C ILE A 333 -13.73 -0.87 1.32
N SER A 334 -14.33 0.20 0.81
CA SER A 334 -14.26 0.58 -0.58
C SER A 334 -12.85 1.01 -0.96
N PHE A 335 -12.38 0.57 -2.13
CA PHE A 335 -11.03 0.82 -2.59
C PHE A 335 -10.98 1.09 -4.09
N ASP A 336 -10.58 2.31 -4.42
CA ASP A 336 -10.40 2.86 -5.75
C ASP A 336 -8.97 3.38 -5.90
N TYR A 337 -8.12 2.61 -6.60
CA TYR A 337 -6.71 2.94 -6.76
C TYR A 337 -6.52 4.02 -7.83
N ASN A 338 -5.93 5.15 -7.43
CA ASN A 338 -5.49 6.20 -8.34
C ASN A 338 -4.16 6.73 -7.83
N ASN A 339 -3.07 6.47 -8.56
CA ASN A 339 -1.74 6.91 -8.16
C ASN A 339 -1.50 8.35 -8.59
N GLN A 340 -1.47 9.28 -7.63
CA GLN A 340 -1.25 10.71 -7.89
C GLN A 340 0.03 10.99 -8.70
N ALA A 341 1.07 10.15 -8.61
CA ALA A 341 2.31 10.32 -9.34
C ALA A 341 2.20 10.05 -10.86
N THR A 342 1.12 9.42 -11.33
CA THR A 342 0.92 9.12 -12.77
C THR A 342 0.08 10.17 -13.49
N PHE A 343 -0.43 11.18 -12.78
CA PHE A 343 -1.25 12.25 -13.35
C PHE A 343 -0.42 13.52 -13.53
N ASP A 344 -0.80 14.33 -14.50
CA ASP A 344 -0.19 15.63 -14.72
C ASP A 344 -0.57 16.59 -13.59
N GLN A 345 0.39 17.34 -13.06
CA GLN A 345 0.17 18.27 -11.95
C GLN A 345 -0.86 19.37 -12.27
N SER A 346 -1.08 19.69 -13.54
CA SER A 346 -2.10 20.65 -14.00
C SER A 346 -3.53 20.14 -13.87
N GLN A 347 -3.74 18.84 -13.63
CA GLN A 347 -5.07 18.23 -13.49
C GLN A 347 -5.71 18.46 -12.11
N GLY A 348 -5.02 19.15 -11.21
CA GLY A 348 -5.53 19.50 -9.88
C GLY A 348 -5.48 18.35 -8.88
N LYS A 349 -6.38 18.38 -7.88
CA LYS A 349 -6.42 17.39 -6.79
C LYS A 349 -6.93 16.04 -7.29
N ILE A 350 -6.06 15.03 -7.23
CA ILE A 350 -6.33 13.66 -7.65
C ILE A 350 -6.73 12.81 -6.45
N GLY A 351 -8.02 12.53 -6.30
CA GLY A 351 -8.53 11.66 -5.25
C GLY A 351 -8.21 10.19 -5.54
N GLY A 352 -7.72 9.46 -4.53
CA GLY A 352 -7.44 8.04 -4.61
C GLY A 352 -7.45 7.37 -3.24
N SER A 353 -7.63 6.05 -3.20
CA SER A 353 -7.60 5.29 -1.95
C SER A 353 -6.18 5.17 -1.42
N ILE A 354 -6.03 5.27 -0.10
CA ILE A 354 -4.73 5.14 0.54
C ILE A 354 -4.28 3.67 0.51
N VAL A 355 -3.04 3.44 0.09
CA VAL A 355 -2.36 2.16 0.24
C VAL A 355 -1.59 2.18 1.56
N PHE A 356 -2.07 1.43 2.55
CA PHE A 356 -1.41 1.35 3.86
C PHE A 356 -0.22 0.39 3.82
N SER A 357 0.99 0.92 3.97
CA SER A 357 2.22 0.15 4.11
C SER A 357 2.39 -0.43 5.52
N GLY A 358 1.69 0.15 6.51
CA GLY A 358 1.83 -0.20 7.91
C GLY A 358 0.54 -0.38 8.70
N LEU A 359 0.68 -1.15 9.77
CA LEU A 359 -0.30 -1.27 10.84
C LEU A 359 0.23 -0.51 12.05
N ARG A 360 -0.60 0.32 12.65
CA ARG A 360 -0.22 1.13 13.81
C ARG A 360 -1.22 0.98 14.96
N TRP A 361 -0.75 1.19 16.17
CA TRP A 361 -1.58 1.23 17.37
C TRP A 361 -1.35 2.53 18.14
N GLU A 362 -2.30 2.90 18.98
CA GLU A 362 -2.25 4.13 19.75
C GLU A 362 -2.01 3.88 21.25
N LYS A 363 -1.78 4.96 21.99
CA LYS A 363 -1.59 4.94 23.44
C LYS A 363 -2.75 4.21 24.13
N GLY A 364 -2.41 3.25 24.97
CA GLY A 364 -3.36 2.41 25.71
C GLY A 364 -3.67 1.07 25.05
N ASP A 365 -3.28 0.86 23.79
CA ASP A 365 -3.42 -0.44 23.14
C ASP A 365 -2.37 -1.43 23.70
N THR A 366 -2.86 -2.49 24.34
CA THR A 366 -2.04 -3.57 24.91
C THR A 366 -1.72 -4.64 23.85
N VAL A 367 -0.89 -5.63 24.22
CA VAL A 367 -0.62 -6.79 23.35
C VAL A 367 -1.91 -7.51 22.93
N ASP A 368 -2.91 -7.59 23.80
CA ASP A 368 -4.22 -8.18 23.45
C ASP A 368 -4.94 -7.37 22.38
N LYS A 369 -4.84 -6.04 22.47
CA LYS A 369 -5.44 -5.14 21.47
C LYS A 369 -4.73 -5.22 20.12
N ILE A 370 -3.41 -5.34 20.15
CA ILE A 370 -2.58 -5.61 18.97
C ILE A 370 -3.01 -6.94 18.33
N ASN A 371 -3.18 -8.00 19.12
CA ASN A 371 -3.65 -9.30 18.62
C ASN A 371 -5.07 -9.21 18.01
N GLU A 372 -6.00 -8.47 18.63
CA GLU A 372 -7.32 -8.19 18.03
C GLU A 372 -7.15 -7.50 16.66
N GLY A 373 -6.30 -6.48 16.58
CA GLY A 373 -6.00 -5.77 15.34
C GLY A 373 -5.44 -6.68 14.25
N LEU A 374 -4.47 -7.52 14.61
CA LEU A 374 -3.84 -8.46 13.68
C LEU A 374 -4.81 -9.56 13.22
N SER A 375 -5.73 -10.02 14.06
CA SER A 375 -6.79 -10.95 13.66
C SER A 375 -7.72 -10.35 12.60
N ILE A 376 -7.93 -9.03 12.62
CA ILE A 376 -8.72 -8.35 11.58
C ILE A 376 -8.00 -8.45 10.23
N VAL A 377 -6.70 -8.13 10.22
CA VAL A 377 -5.88 -8.09 9.00
C VAL A 377 -5.67 -9.48 8.41
N PHE A 378 -5.29 -10.45 9.23
CA PHE A 378 -4.80 -11.76 8.77
C PHE A 378 -5.86 -12.87 8.75
N ASP A 379 -7.07 -12.59 9.25
CA ASP A 379 -8.19 -13.52 9.22
C ASP A 379 -9.45 -12.87 8.65
N SER A 380 -10.17 -12.08 9.46
CA SER A 380 -11.56 -11.69 9.12
C SER A 380 -11.70 -10.73 7.93
N LYS A 381 -10.66 -9.95 7.61
CA LYS A 381 -10.68 -8.95 6.52
C LYS A 381 -9.49 -9.08 5.56
N ILE A 382 -8.86 -10.25 5.48
CA ILE A 382 -7.73 -10.52 4.57
C ILE A 382 -8.05 -10.22 3.09
N ASN A 383 -9.32 -10.38 2.68
CA ASN A 383 -9.78 -10.09 1.33
C ASN A 383 -10.02 -8.60 1.04
N GLN A 384 -10.01 -7.73 2.06
CA GLN A 384 -10.18 -6.29 1.90
C GLN A 384 -8.86 -5.63 1.47
N ARG A 385 -8.88 -4.90 0.35
CA ARG A 385 -7.66 -4.34 -0.28
C ARG A 385 -6.87 -3.39 0.62
N VAL A 386 -7.53 -2.71 1.56
CA VAL A 386 -6.92 -1.83 2.56
C VAL A 386 -5.87 -2.55 3.43
N PHE A 387 -6.01 -3.87 3.61
CA PHE A 387 -5.14 -4.71 4.46
C PHE A 387 -4.17 -5.59 3.67
N GLN A 388 -3.91 -5.28 2.40
CA GLN A 388 -3.05 -6.07 1.52
C GLN A 388 -1.70 -5.40 1.18
N GLY A 389 -1.40 -4.25 1.79
CA GLY A 389 -0.13 -3.55 1.60
C GLY A 389 0.08 -3.00 0.18
N ASN A 390 1.34 -2.70 -0.14
CA ASN A 390 1.73 -2.12 -1.43
C ASN A 390 1.50 -3.07 -2.62
N PHE A 391 1.79 -4.37 -2.45
CA PHE A 391 1.62 -5.36 -3.51
C PHE A 391 0.15 -5.69 -3.78
N GLY A 392 -0.73 -5.57 -2.77
CA GLY A 392 -2.13 -5.90 -2.90
C GLY A 392 -2.38 -7.39 -3.19
N GLY A 393 -3.65 -7.73 -3.44
CA GLY A 393 -4.03 -9.04 -3.97
C GLY A 393 -3.96 -10.19 -2.96
N LYS A 394 -4.16 -11.39 -3.48
CA LYS A 394 -4.22 -12.64 -2.72
C LYS A 394 -2.91 -12.85 -1.98
N GLY A 395 -2.97 -12.74 -0.65
CA GLY A 395 -1.83 -12.97 0.23
C GLY A 395 -0.78 -11.85 0.22
N GLY A 396 -1.15 -10.62 -0.12
CA GLY A 396 -0.39 -9.42 0.26
C GLY A 396 -0.75 -8.96 1.68
N TRP A 397 0.15 -8.22 2.34
CA TRP A 397 -0.09 -7.59 3.64
C TRP A 397 0.81 -6.35 3.86
N PRO A 398 0.43 -5.41 4.76
CA PRO A 398 1.31 -4.33 5.21
C PRO A 398 2.54 -4.86 5.94
N THR A 399 3.73 -4.42 5.54
CA THR A 399 5.00 -4.95 6.08
C THR A 399 5.63 -4.06 7.16
N THR A 400 4.94 -3.00 7.58
CA THR A 400 5.34 -2.15 8.70
C THR A 400 4.47 -2.40 9.94
N LEU A 401 5.09 -2.55 11.11
CA LEU A 401 4.42 -2.53 12.41
C LEU A 401 4.87 -1.29 13.17
N ASP A 402 3.94 -0.42 13.56
CA ASP A 402 4.21 0.80 14.32
C ASP A 402 3.57 0.74 15.71
N PHE A 403 4.42 0.51 16.71
CA PHE A 403 4.09 0.49 18.13
C PHE A 403 4.58 1.75 18.85
N SER A 404 5.00 2.79 18.12
CA SER A 404 5.66 3.96 18.70
C SER A 404 4.82 4.81 19.64
N GLU A 405 3.50 4.61 19.65
CA GLU A 405 2.58 5.26 20.59
C GLU A 405 2.09 4.32 21.70
N THR A 406 2.46 3.05 21.67
CA THR A 406 2.11 2.05 22.69
C THR A 406 3.24 1.90 23.72
N ASP A 407 3.02 1.08 24.75
CA ASP A 407 4.08 0.65 25.67
C ASP A 407 4.67 -0.74 25.30
N VAL A 408 4.32 -1.26 24.12
CA VAL A 408 4.81 -2.54 23.58
C VAL A 408 6.03 -2.28 22.70
N ASN A 409 7.19 -2.83 23.07
CA ASN A 409 8.45 -2.61 22.35
C ASN A 409 9.04 -3.90 21.72
N THR A 410 8.36 -5.04 21.86
CA THR A 410 8.77 -6.34 21.28
C THR A 410 7.57 -7.07 20.67
N PHE A 411 7.80 -8.19 19.99
CA PHE A 411 6.70 -9.06 19.53
C PHE A 411 6.30 -10.13 20.55
N LYS A 412 6.75 -10.01 21.80
CA LYS A 412 6.38 -10.95 22.86
C LYS A 412 4.87 -10.95 23.07
N GLY A 413 4.27 -12.13 23.12
CA GLY A 413 2.82 -12.31 23.30
C GLY A 413 1.98 -12.05 22.05
N ILE A 414 2.58 -11.62 20.93
CA ILE A 414 1.88 -11.55 19.64
C ILE A 414 1.74 -12.96 19.07
N LYS A 415 0.52 -13.35 18.72
CA LYS A 415 0.16 -14.71 18.32
C LYS A 415 0.50 -15.04 16.87
N PHE A 416 1.70 -14.69 16.41
CA PHE A 416 2.06 -14.85 15.00
C PHE A 416 1.98 -16.29 14.49
N ALA A 417 2.24 -17.31 15.31
CA ALA A 417 2.08 -18.70 14.87
C ALA A 417 0.63 -19.03 14.46
N GLU A 418 -0.36 -18.48 15.19
CA GLU A 418 -1.79 -18.59 14.87
C GLU A 418 -2.12 -17.78 13.60
N PHE A 419 -1.60 -16.57 13.48
CA PHE A 419 -1.81 -15.72 12.31
C PHE A 419 -1.16 -16.30 11.05
N ASP A 420 0.04 -16.88 11.15
CA ASP A 420 0.70 -17.58 10.04
C ASP A 420 -0.21 -18.71 9.53
N LYS A 421 -0.73 -19.55 10.43
CA LYS A 421 -1.63 -20.65 10.06
C LYS A 421 -2.89 -20.12 9.38
N THR A 422 -3.59 -19.19 10.02
CA THR A 422 -4.88 -18.67 9.53
C THR A 422 -4.73 -17.94 8.20
N PHE A 423 -3.71 -17.08 8.07
CA PHE A 423 -3.38 -16.38 6.83
C PHE A 423 -3.18 -17.37 5.67
N ASN A 424 -2.37 -18.42 5.89
CA ASN A 424 -2.10 -19.43 4.89
C ASN A 424 -3.35 -20.25 4.52
N GLU A 425 -4.19 -20.60 5.50
CA GLU A 425 -5.48 -21.26 5.26
C GLU A 425 -6.43 -20.39 4.41
N LYS A 426 -6.50 -19.09 4.68
CA LYS A 426 -7.30 -18.14 3.88
C LYS A 426 -6.75 -17.94 2.48
N VAL A 427 -5.43 -17.84 2.33
CA VAL A 427 -4.80 -17.74 0.99
C VAL A 427 -5.01 -19.02 0.19
N LYS A 428 -4.92 -20.18 0.83
CA LYS A 428 -5.19 -21.47 0.19
C LYS A 428 -6.66 -21.60 -0.26
N ASN A 429 -7.60 -21.03 0.50
CA ASN A 429 -9.04 -21.09 0.23
C ASN A 429 -9.62 -19.70 -0.15
N TRP A 430 -8.92 -18.97 -1.01
CA TRP A 430 -9.30 -17.60 -1.36
C TRP A 430 -10.66 -17.58 -2.08
N GLU A 431 -11.65 -16.91 -1.48
CA GLU A 431 -13.06 -16.94 -1.88
C GLU A 431 -13.29 -16.61 -3.36
N ASP A 432 -12.53 -15.65 -3.89
CA ASP A 432 -12.73 -15.16 -5.26
C ASP A 432 -12.00 -15.99 -6.32
N ASP A 433 -11.14 -16.94 -5.93
CA ASP A 433 -10.26 -17.70 -6.83
C ASP A 433 -10.67 -19.17 -6.83
N PRO A 434 -11.36 -19.67 -7.88
CA PRO A 434 -11.84 -21.06 -7.93
C PRO A 434 -10.68 -22.09 -7.99
N HIS A 435 -9.47 -21.63 -8.25
CA HIS A 435 -8.27 -22.45 -8.30
C HIS A 435 -7.32 -22.16 -7.13
N ALA A 436 -7.83 -21.59 -6.03
CA ALA A 436 -6.99 -21.04 -4.98
C ALA A 436 -6.04 -22.06 -4.34
N GLU A 437 -6.52 -23.27 -4.11
CA GLU A 437 -5.75 -24.36 -3.50
C GLU A 437 -4.66 -24.86 -4.45
N GLU A 438 -4.98 -24.99 -5.73
CA GLU A 438 -4.04 -25.41 -6.77
C GLU A 438 -2.96 -24.37 -7.06
N ASN A 439 -3.29 -23.08 -6.86
CA ASN A 439 -2.41 -21.94 -7.06
C ASN A 439 -1.73 -21.49 -5.76
N TYR A 440 -1.86 -22.25 -4.68
CA TYR A 440 -1.29 -21.89 -3.39
C TYR A 440 0.24 -22.10 -3.40
N PRO A 441 1.05 -21.05 -3.20
CA PRO A 441 2.51 -21.13 -3.33
C PRO A 441 3.20 -21.85 -2.16
N GLY A 442 2.44 -22.35 -1.17
CA GLY A 442 2.97 -22.95 0.04
C GLY A 442 2.95 -22.00 1.24
N PHE A 443 3.29 -22.56 2.40
CA PHE A 443 3.23 -21.88 3.69
C PHE A 443 4.24 -20.73 3.78
N ARG A 444 3.76 -19.56 4.20
CA ARG A 444 4.59 -18.36 4.41
C ARG A 444 4.44 -17.87 5.85
N LYS A 445 5.57 -17.67 6.53
CA LYS A 445 5.60 -16.91 7.79
C LYS A 445 5.38 -15.43 7.49
N LEU A 446 4.54 -14.77 8.27
CA LEU A 446 4.38 -13.32 8.26
C LEU A 446 5.68 -12.68 8.73
N LYS A 447 6.27 -11.88 7.86
CA LYS A 447 7.51 -11.13 8.08
C LYS A 447 7.30 -9.65 7.79
N PHE A 448 8.07 -8.81 8.47
CA PHE A 448 7.95 -7.35 8.45
C PHE A 448 9.27 -6.70 8.05
N THR A 449 9.18 -5.72 7.17
CA THR A 449 10.33 -4.95 6.67
C THR A 449 10.61 -3.74 7.53
N ARG A 450 9.67 -3.30 8.37
CA ARG A 450 9.85 -2.12 9.23
C ARG A 450 9.16 -2.32 10.57
N PHE A 451 9.88 -2.03 11.65
CA PHE A 451 9.35 -2.03 13.00
C PHE A 451 9.62 -0.67 13.65
N ILE A 452 8.57 0.01 14.10
CA ILE A 452 8.67 1.33 14.71
C ILE A 452 8.27 1.21 16.18
N ILE A 453 9.12 1.67 17.09
CA ILE A 453 8.89 1.57 18.55
C ILE A 453 9.10 2.89 19.27
N LYS A 454 8.63 2.91 20.52
CA LYS A 454 8.68 4.08 21.37
C LYS A 454 10.05 4.20 22.05
N GLY A 455 10.71 5.34 21.83
CA GLY A 455 11.88 5.75 22.60
C GLY A 455 11.47 6.41 23.92
N SER A 456 12.45 6.71 24.75
CA SER A 456 12.28 7.42 26.02
C SER A 456 13.15 8.66 26.06
N ASN A 457 12.59 9.79 26.49
CA ASN A 457 13.35 10.99 26.83
C ASN A 457 13.33 11.15 28.36
N SER A 458 14.49 11.18 28.98
CA SER A 458 14.62 11.45 30.41
C SER A 458 15.69 12.51 30.60
N ASN A 459 15.33 13.64 31.23
CA ASN A 459 16.22 14.78 31.45
C ASN A 459 16.90 15.30 30.17
N GLY A 460 16.19 15.29 29.04
CA GLY A 460 16.73 15.73 27.74
C GLY A 460 17.61 14.70 27.03
N ALA A 461 17.87 13.54 27.63
CA ALA A 461 18.60 12.44 27.00
C ALA A 461 17.65 11.42 26.39
N ASN A 462 17.81 11.18 25.09
CA ASN A 462 17.09 10.14 24.35
C ASN A 462 17.68 8.76 24.67
N SER A 463 16.83 7.75 24.75
CA SER A 463 17.19 6.38 25.11
C SER A 463 16.17 5.39 24.56
N LEU A 464 16.53 4.12 24.54
CA LEU A 464 15.60 3.01 24.33
C LEU A 464 15.70 2.03 25.50
N ASN A 465 14.55 1.58 25.99
CA ASN A 465 14.47 0.79 27.22
C ASN A 465 13.84 -0.57 26.96
N PHE A 466 14.47 -1.62 27.50
CA PHE A 466 13.95 -2.99 27.51
C PHE A 466 13.99 -3.60 28.92
N LYS A 467 13.22 -4.66 29.10
CA LYS A 467 13.44 -5.65 30.16
C LYS A 467 13.89 -6.94 29.50
N PHE A 468 14.82 -7.68 30.11
CA PHE A 468 15.17 -9.02 29.60
C PHE A 468 13.95 -9.93 29.51
N SER A 469 13.00 -9.80 30.44
CA SER A 469 11.72 -10.51 30.40
C SER A 469 10.92 -10.23 29.13
N ASP A 470 11.04 -9.04 28.52
CA ASP A 470 10.28 -8.68 27.31
C ASP A 470 10.99 -9.14 26.04
N LEU A 471 12.31 -9.37 26.14
CA LEU A 471 13.18 -9.91 25.09
C LEU A 471 13.09 -11.43 24.98
N ASP A 472 12.87 -12.13 26.08
CA ASP A 472 12.64 -13.58 26.10
C ASP A 472 11.33 -13.93 25.39
N GLY A 473 11.42 -14.61 24.24
CA GLY A 473 10.30 -14.87 23.33
C GLY A 473 9.84 -13.65 22.54
N ALA A 474 10.72 -12.66 22.30
CA ALA A 474 10.40 -11.45 21.53
C ALA A 474 10.22 -11.67 20.01
N GLN A 475 10.59 -12.84 19.48
CA GLN A 475 10.40 -13.25 18.07
C GLN A 475 11.10 -12.39 17.00
N PHE A 476 12.05 -11.52 17.34
CA PHE A 476 12.81 -10.73 16.36
C PHE A 476 13.58 -11.59 15.35
N THR A 477 14.12 -12.73 15.80
CA THR A 477 14.84 -13.70 14.96
C THR A 477 13.98 -14.26 13.84
N GLU A 478 12.66 -14.31 14.02
CA GLU A 478 11.73 -14.92 13.07
C GLU A 478 10.93 -13.91 12.23
N ARG A 479 10.65 -12.73 12.78
CA ARG A 479 9.64 -11.81 12.24
C ARG A 479 10.19 -10.69 11.38
N PHE A 480 11.48 -10.39 11.46
CA PHE A 480 12.10 -9.50 10.48
C PHE A 480 12.21 -10.20 9.11
N SER A 481 11.91 -9.47 8.04
CA SER A 481 12.16 -9.93 6.68
C SER A 481 13.65 -10.21 6.45
N GLU A 482 13.94 -11.05 5.47
CA GLU A 482 15.31 -11.23 5.00
C GLU A 482 15.77 -10.00 4.22
N SER A 483 17.06 -9.69 4.30
CA SER A 483 17.65 -8.64 3.49
C SER A 483 17.78 -9.14 2.05
N VAL A 484 17.26 -8.37 1.10
CA VAL A 484 17.39 -8.59 -0.34
C VAL A 484 18.01 -7.36 -1.00
N PRO A 485 18.64 -7.47 -2.17
CA PRO A 485 19.15 -6.29 -2.89
C PRO A 485 18.06 -5.23 -3.04
N GLY A 486 18.32 -4.02 -2.55
CA GLY A 486 17.37 -2.91 -2.58
C GLY A 486 16.33 -2.85 -1.44
N SER A 487 16.25 -3.85 -0.56
CA SER A 487 15.36 -3.82 0.61
C SER A 487 15.90 -4.62 1.80
N SER A 488 16.07 -3.96 2.94
CA SER A 488 16.51 -4.57 4.20
C SER A 488 15.50 -4.30 5.29
N PRO A 489 15.33 -5.22 6.27
CA PRO A 489 14.50 -4.95 7.44
C PRO A 489 15.03 -3.73 8.20
N ARG A 490 14.12 -2.94 8.76
CA ARG A 490 14.44 -1.70 9.47
C ARG A 490 13.80 -1.61 10.84
N VAL A 491 14.50 -0.94 11.76
CA VAL A 491 13.93 -0.47 13.04
C VAL A 491 14.00 1.04 13.08
N ASP A 492 12.91 1.69 13.46
CA ASP A 492 12.89 3.11 13.77
C ASP A 492 12.44 3.31 15.22
N VAL A 493 13.07 4.25 15.92
CA VAL A 493 12.68 4.62 17.28
C VAL A 493 12.17 6.05 17.26
N LYS A 494 10.97 6.27 17.81
CA LYS A 494 10.34 7.59 17.84
C LYS A 494 10.06 8.07 19.26
N ILE A 495 10.21 9.37 19.48
CA ILE A 495 9.76 10.09 20.67
C ILE A 495 8.86 11.22 20.18
N ASP A 496 7.62 11.26 20.66
CA ASP A 496 6.61 12.26 20.27
C ASP A 496 6.48 12.42 18.75
N GLY A 497 6.46 11.28 18.05
CA GLY A 497 6.36 11.20 16.59
C GLY A 497 7.64 11.49 15.80
N ARG A 498 8.72 11.92 16.47
CA ARG A 498 10.01 12.24 15.83
C ARG A 498 10.98 11.07 15.95
N GLN A 499 11.58 10.68 14.83
CA GLN A 499 12.62 9.66 14.83
C GLN A 499 13.88 10.16 15.56
N ILE A 500 14.48 9.28 16.36
CA ILE A 500 15.74 9.51 17.06
C ILE A 500 16.80 8.51 16.58
N ASN A 501 18.05 8.94 16.57
CA ASN A 501 19.22 8.11 16.27
C ASN A 501 20.29 8.34 17.36
N SER A 502 21.32 7.50 17.38
CA SER A 502 22.48 7.62 18.27
C SER A 502 22.10 7.71 19.76
N TYR A 503 21.25 6.79 20.21
CA TYR A 503 20.78 6.69 21.59
C TYR A 503 21.35 5.45 22.29
N PRO A 504 21.62 5.50 23.60
CA PRO A 504 21.95 4.32 24.39
C PRO A 504 20.71 3.44 24.59
N VAL A 505 20.95 2.13 24.73
CA VAL A 505 19.92 1.15 25.12
C VAL A 505 20.12 0.78 26.58
N TYR A 506 19.07 0.86 27.41
CA TYR A 506 19.08 0.37 28.79
C TYR A 506 18.23 -0.89 28.90
N ILE A 507 18.77 -1.91 29.57
CA ILE A 507 18.08 -3.19 29.75
C ILE A 507 18.06 -3.55 31.23
N SER A 508 16.87 -3.75 31.78
CA SER A 508 16.66 -4.12 33.18
C SER A 508 16.42 -5.62 33.38
N GLY A 509 16.73 -6.10 34.59
CA GLY A 509 16.65 -7.52 34.96
C GLY A 509 17.87 -8.35 34.55
N SER A 510 17.69 -9.67 34.46
CA SER A 510 18.74 -10.63 34.08
C SER A 510 18.34 -11.39 32.81
N PRO A 511 19.30 -11.75 31.94
CA PRO A 511 19.02 -12.57 30.75
C PRO A 511 18.35 -13.90 31.10
N THR A 512 17.29 -14.24 30.37
CA THR A 512 16.56 -15.52 30.44
C THR A 512 16.29 -16.06 29.03
N GLY A 513 16.03 -17.36 28.92
CA GLY A 513 15.62 -18.00 27.67
C GLY A 513 16.48 -17.60 26.46
N ASP A 514 15.83 -17.09 25.42
CA ASP A 514 16.46 -16.63 24.16
C ASP A 514 16.73 -15.12 24.11
N SER A 515 16.56 -14.40 25.23
CA SER A 515 16.60 -12.93 25.32
C SER A 515 17.87 -12.30 24.71
N VAL A 516 19.02 -12.95 24.85
CA VAL A 516 20.30 -12.48 24.29
C VAL A 516 20.34 -12.60 22.78
N GLU A 517 19.80 -13.69 22.21
CA GLU A 517 19.70 -13.88 20.77
C GLU A 517 18.74 -12.86 20.15
N GLN A 518 17.59 -12.64 20.80
CA GLN A 518 16.61 -11.64 20.39
C GLN A 518 17.19 -10.22 20.41
N LEU A 519 17.92 -9.87 21.47
CA LEU A 519 18.64 -8.59 21.56
C LEU A 519 19.68 -8.44 20.45
N ARG A 520 20.48 -9.48 20.19
CA ARG A 520 21.49 -9.46 19.12
C ARG A 520 20.84 -9.21 17.76
N LYS A 521 19.72 -9.88 17.47
CA LYS A 521 18.98 -9.67 16.23
C LYS A 521 18.44 -8.24 16.14
N PHE A 522 17.81 -7.74 17.20
CA PHE A 522 17.29 -6.37 17.25
C PHE A 522 18.38 -5.34 16.96
N ILE A 523 19.52 -5.40 17.68
CA ILE A 523 20.63 -4.46 17.50
C ILE A 523 21.23 -4.55 16.10
N SER A 524 21.36 -5.75 15.53
CA SER A 524 21.82 -5.95 14.15
C SER A 524 20.92 -5.24 13.14
N VAL A 525 19.60 -5.38 13.26
CA VAL A 525 18.65 -4.71 12.35
C VAL A 525 18.63 -3.20 12.59
N ALA A 526 18.59 -2.76 13.85
CA ALA A 526 18.56 -1.34 14.20
C ALA A 526 19.82 -0.59 13.71
N ASN A 527 21.02 -1.14 13.93
CA ASN A 527 22.25 -0.53 13.44
C ASN A 527 22.38 -0.62 11.91
N GLY A 528 21.92 -1.71 11.30
CA GLY A 528 21.80 -1.81 9.84
C GLY A 528 20.86 -0.76 9.22
N SER A 529 19.98 -0.17 10.03
CA SER A 529 19.06 0.91 9.63
C SER A 529 19.60 2.32 9.89
N GLY A 530 20.82 2.45 10.42
CA GLY A 530 21.43 3.74 10.74
C GLY A 530 21.07 4.32 12.11
N ASN A 531 20.53 3.52 13.04
CA ASN A 531 20.27 4.00 14.42
C ASN A 531 21.55 4.27 15.21
N ASN A 532 22.71 3.74 14.80
CA ASN A 532 24.02 3.99 15.41
C ASN A 532 24.07 3.75 16.93
N ILE A 533 23.43 2.68 17.41
CA ILE A 533 23.50 2.26 18.81
C ILE A 533 24.94 1.84 19.11
N SER A 534 25.61 2.60 19.96
CA SER A 534 27.01 2.39 20.36
C SER A 534 27.18 1.89 21.79
N GLN A 535 26.15 2.03 22.63
CA GLN A 535 26.18 1.69 24.05
C GLN A 535 24.92 0.96 24.49
N ILE A 536 25.10 -0.15 25.20
CA ILE A 536 24.06 -0.94 25.84
C ILE A 536 24.40 -1.05 27.32
N PHE A 537 23.50 -0.60 28.19
CA PHE A 537 23.66 -0.65 29.64
C PHE A 537 22.78 -1.74 30.24
N VAL A 538 23.39 -2.58 31.08
CA VAL A 538 22.70 -3.64 31.84
C VAL A 538 22.93 -3.46 33.34
N GLU A 539 22.04 -3.97 34.18
CA GLU A 539 22.05 -3.65 35.61
C GLU A 539 23.09 -4.40 36.45
N SER A 540 23.71 -5.45 35.92
CA SER A 540 24.66 -6.29 36.67
C SER A 540 25.80 -6.82 35.80
N GLU A 541 26.93 -7.10 36.45
CA GLU A 541 28.07 -7.75 35.79
C GLU A 541 27.72 -9.19 35.36
N GLU A 542 26.80 -9.85 36.06
CA GLU A 542 26.29 -11.17 35.66
C GLU A 542 25.56 -11.09 34.31
N ALA A 543 24.68 -10.09 34.13
CA ALA A 543 23.98 -9.88 32.86
C ALA A 543 24.99 -9.57 31.74
N ARG A 544 25.96 -8.70 32.02
CA ARG A 544 27.04 -8.37 31.07
C ARG A 544 27.86 -9.59 30.68
N SER A 545 28.23 -10.43 31.65
CA SER A 545 28.99 -11.66 31.42
C SER A 545 28.25 -12.63 30.49
N LYS A 546 26.93 -12.81 30.69
CA LYS A 546 26.09 -13.67 29.84
C LYS A 546 25.93 -13.14 28.41
N ILE A 547 25.90 -11.83 28.24
CA ILE A 547 25.75 -11.21 26.92
C ILE A 547 27.08 -11.16 26.17
N GLY A 548 28.17 -10.92 26.89
CA GLY A 548 29.48 -10.56 26.34
C GLY A 548 29.74 -9.06 26.39
N SER A 549 31.00 -8.67 26.14
CA SER A 549 31.43 -7.27 26.20
C SER A 549 30.91 -6.40 25.04
N THR A 550 30.42 -7.02 23.95
CA THR A 550 29.88 -6.32 22.78
C THR A 550 28.71 -7.06 22.13
N ILE A 551 27.84 -6.29 21.45
CA ILE A 551 26.87 -6.79 20.47
C ILE A 551 27.09 -6.01 19.18
N GLY A 552 27.64 -6.67 18.15
CA GLY A 552 28.07 -5.98 16.94
C GLY A 552 29.12 -4.91 17.28
N THR A 553 28.82 -3.65 16.96
CA THR A 553 29.67 -2.49 17.27
C THR A 553 29.33 -1.82 18.61
N ALA A 554 28.24 -2.22 19.27
CA ALA A 554 27.81 -1.62 20.53
C ALA A 554 28.57 -2.22 21.73
N GLN A 555 29.06 -1.38 22.63
CA GLN A 555 29.68 -1.80 23.89
C GLN A 555 28.62 -2.12 24.94
N VAL A 556 28.81 -3.22 25.67
CA VAL A 556 27.95 -3.61 26.79
C VAL A 556 28.61 -3.20 28.10
N LEU A 557 27.95 -2.33 28.85
CA LEU A 557 28.42 -1.70 30.07
C LEU A 557 27.45 -1.99 31.21
N VAL A 558 27.95 -1.97 32.45
CA VAL A 558 27.08 -2.03 33.63
C VAL A 558 26.63 -0.61 33.99
N GLY A 559 25.32 -0.40 34.11
CA GLY A 559 24.74 0.89 34.45
C GLY A 559 23.21 0.87 34.41
N ARG A 560 22.60 1.89 35.03
CA ARG A 560 21.16 2.12 35.02
C ARG A 560 20.84 3.47 34.42
N GLN A 561 19.65 3.61 33.86
CA GLN A 561 19.13 4.92 33.50
C GLN A 561 18.83 5.70 34.79
N SER A 562 19.32 6.93 34.89
CA SER A 562 19.06 7.81 36.04
C SER A 562 17.57 8.13 36.10
N SER A 563 16.82 7.51 37.01
CA SER A 563 15.44 7.92 37.31
C SER A 563 15.47 9.14 38.24
N SER A 564 14.68 10.16 37.95
CA SER A 564 14.44 11.22 38.92
C SER A 564 13.65 10.63 40.09
N SER A 565 14.30 10.57 41.26
CA SER A 565 13.59 10.62 42.53
C SER A 565 12.84 11.94 42.59
N SER A 566 11.54 11.89 42.88
CA SER A 566 10.78 13.02 43.40
C SER A 566 11.52 13.60 44.60
N SER A 567 12.28 14.68 44.41
CA SER A 567 12.75 15.51 45.52
C SER A 567 11.54 16.28 46.04
N GLY A 568 10.91 15.70 47.07
CA GLY A 568 10.07 16.44 47.99
C GLY A 568 10.86 17.63 48.53
N LEU A 569 10.23 18.79 48.49
CA LEU A 569 10.63 19.95 49.27
C LEU A 569 10.62 19.54 50.75
N ILE A 570 11.75 19.72 51.42
CA ILE A 570 11.82 19.87 52.88
C ILE A 570 11.53 21.33 53.19
#